data_AF-A0A3A8NC77-F1
#
_entry.id   AF-A0A3A8NC77-F1
#
_cell.length_a   1.000
_cell.length_b   1.000
_cell.length_c   1.000
_cell.angle_alpha   90.00
_cell.angle_beta   90.00
_cell.angle_gamma   90.00
#
_symmetry.space_group_name_H-M   'P 1'
#
loop_
_entity.id
_entity.type
_entity.pdbx_description
1 polymer ?
#
loop_
_entity_poly.entity_id
_entity_poly.type
_entity_poly.pdbx_seq_one_letter_code
_entity_poly.pdbx_strand_id
1 'polypeptide(L)'
;MGDAALALEAVDFSLLDAPFTGTPVPIDETEGPDQRLEAITALVAKGAYQDAARAAEALLRQGVRDVRLLGPYLFGHFVTDGMKALPVLFRSLSRSLTENWDFFGPPGPKKPIFVDTGLRWLLKMMSKNLEHHTRLKDAQWQSWCAPGNREPIEEALRMGDPIIAAFSALPKNACA
;
A
#
# COMPACT_ATOMS: atom_id res chain seq x y z
N MET A 1 -0.89 13.51 36.95
CA MET A 1 -1.21 13.80 35.55
C MET A 1 0.09 13.68 34.78
N GLY A 2 0.40 12.46 34.32
CA GLY A 2 1.60 12.17 33.54
C GLY A 2 1.18 12.09 32.08
N ASP A 3 1.61 13.08 31.32
CA ASP A 3 1.51 13.18 29.87
C ASP A 3 2.36 12.07 29.24
N ALA A 4 1.76 10.90 29.08
CA ALA A 4 2.24 9.92 28.12
C ALA A 4 1.58 10.31 26.79
N ALA A 5 2.19 11.26 26.08
CA ALA A 5 2.12 11.26 24.63
C ALA A 5 2.56 9.85 24.21
N LEU A 6 1.58 8.96 23.99
CA LEU A 6 1.78 7.64 23.42
C LEU A 6 2.56 7.90 22.13
N ALA A 7 3.87 7.68 22.17
CA ALA A 7 4.69 7.65 20.98
C ALA A 7 4.11 6.52 20.14
N LEU A 8 3.20 6.88 19.22
CA LEU A 8 2.61 5.94 18.30
C LEU A 8 3.79 5.30 17.57
N GLU A 9 3.97 3.99 17.76
CA GLU A 9 5.05 3.24 17.13
C GLU A 9 5.08 3.56 15.63
N ALA A 10 6.28 3.60 15.03
CA ALA A 10 6.37 3.74 13.58
C ALA A 10 5.58 2.61 12.91
N VAL A 11 4.90 2.93 11.80
CA VAL A 11 4.19 1.91 11.02
C VAL A 11 5.24 0.96 10.45
N ASP A 12 5.11 -0.34 10.71
CA ASP A 12 5.99 -1.34 10.12
C ASP A 12 5.58 -1.57 8.67
N PHE A 13 6.40 -1.09 7.73
CA PHE A 13 6.16 -1.27 6.31
C PHE A 13 6.74 -2.55 5.71
N SER A 14 7.39 -3.39 6.52
CA SER A 14 8.02 -4.64 6.07
C SER A 14 7.07 -5.83 5.98
N LEU A 15 5.84 -5.73 6.51
CA LEU A 15 4.89 -6.85 6.60
C LEU A 15 4.51 -7.48 5.25
N LEU A 16 4.63 -6.74 4.16
CA LEU A 16 4.38 -7.21 2.79
C LEU A 16 5.65 -7.57 2.01
N ASP A 17 6.83 -7.24 2.56
CA ASP A 17 8.15 -7.51 1.95
C ASP A 17 8.69 -8.90 2.36
N ALA A 18 7.88 -9.71 3.05
CA ALA A 18 8.20 -11.06 3.46
C ALA A 18 7.20 -12.09 2.89
N PRO A 19 7.61 -13.35 2.71
CA PRO A 19 6.67 -14.43 2.44
C PRO A 19 5.65 -14.54 3.57
N PHE A 20 4.39 -14.70 3.21
CA PHE A 20 3.35 -14.96 4.20
C PHE A 20 3.43 -16.40 4.73
N THR A 21 3.34 -16.53 6.04
CA THR A 21 3.33 -17.84 6.74
C THR A 21 2.04 -18.02 7.55
N GLY A 22 1.50 -19.23 7.59
CA GLY A 22 0.28 -19.53 8.37
C GLY A 22 -1.03 -19.16 7.68
N THR A 23 -2.15 -19.52 8.32
CA THR A 23 -3.50 -19.37 7.78
C THR A 23 -3.97 -17.90 7.87
N PRO A 24 -4.48 -17.30 6.77
CA PRO A 24 -5.04 -15.95 6.82
C PRO A 24 -6.22 -15.86 7.79
N VAL A 25 -6.32 -14.74 8.52
CA VAL A 25 -7.53 -14.40 9.27
C VAL A 25 -8.58 -13.91 8.28
N PRO A 26 -9.77 -14.54 8.23
CA PRO A 26 -10.80 -14.18 7.28
C PRO A 26 -11.38 -12.79 7.59
N ILE A 27 -11.84 -12.13 6.53
CA ILE A 27 -12.76 -11.01 6.62
C ILE A 27 -14.16 -11.57 6.45
N ASP A 28 -14.99 -11.39 7.46
CA ASP A 28 -16.39 -11.82 7.43
C ASP A 28 -17.25 -10.67 6.89
N GLU A 29 -17.81 -10.87 5.70
CA GLU A 29 -18.74 -9.93 5.06
C GLU A 29 -20.15 -10.51 4.93
N THR A 30 -20.49 -11.55 5.70
CA THR A 30 -21.80 -12.22 5.61
C THR A 30 -22.95 -11.30 6.03
N GLU A 31 -22.72 -10.42 7.01
CA GLU A 31 -23.71 -9.45 7.50
C GLU A 31 -23.53 -8.03 6.93
N GLY A 32 -22.62 -7.84 5.96
CA GLY A 32 -22.35 -6.55 5.33
C GLY A 32 -20.85 -6.22 5.25
N PRO A 33 -20.49 -4.98 4.86
CA PRO A 33 -19.08 -4.57 4.75
C PRO A 33 -18.33 -4.67 6.09
N ASP A 34 -17.10 -5.17 6.07
CA ASP A 34 -16.24 -5.21 7.26
C ASP A 34 -15.94 -3.79 7.76
N GLN A 35 -16.36 -3.49 8.98
CA GLN A 35 -16.24 -2.14 9.56
C GLN A 35 -14.79 -1.65 9.67
N ARG A 36 -13.81 -2.55 9.76
CA ARG A 36 -12.38 -2.19 9.83
C ARG A 36 -11.89 -1.71 8.47
N LEU A 37 -12.37 -2.31 7.37
CA LEU A 37 -12.07 -1.85 6.02
C LEU A 37 -12.81 -0.54 5.68
N GLU A 38 -14.04 -0.39 6.13
CA GLU A 38 -14.79 0.88 6.01
C GLU A 38 -14.09 2.02 6.75
N ALA A 39 -13.55 1.76 7.95
CA ALA A 39 -12.78 2.74 8.69
C ALA A 39 -11.51 3.19 7.94
N ILE A 40 -10.76 2.26 7.35
CA ILE A 40 -9.60 2.58 6.50
C ILE A 40 -10.02 3.42 5.29
N THR A 41 -11.12 3.05 4.64
CA THR A 41 -11.68 3.77 3.49
C THR A 41 -12.07 5.20 3.87
N ALA A 42 -12.68 5.39 5.05
CA ALA A 42 -13.04 6.71 5.57
C ALA A 42 -11.80 7.57 5.87
N LEU A 43 -10.71 6.98 6.38
CA LEU A 43 -9.44 7.68 6.59
C LEU A 43 -8.82 8.14 5.27
N VAL A 44 -8.80 7.26 4.27
CA VAL A 44 -8.35 7.59 2.91
C VAL A 44 -9.17 8.73 2.31
N ALA A 45 -10.51 8.70 2.46
CA ALA A 45 -11.40 9.74 1.95
C ALA A 45 -11.15 11.11 2.60
N LYS A 46 -10.73 11.13 3.87
CA LYS A 46 -10.36 12.35 4.60
C LYS A 46 -8.93 12.83 4.34
N GLY A 47 -8.14 12.09 3.56
CA GLY A 47 -6.73 12.38 3.35
C GLY A 47 -5.82 12.02 4.53
N ALA A 48 -6.33 11.28 5.52
CA ALA A 48 -5.58 10.83 6.68
C ALA A 48 -4.75 9.57 6.35
N TYR A 49 -3.81 9.70 5.41
CA TYR A 49 -3.11 8.56 4.81
C TYR A 49 -2.19 7.81 5.78
N GLN A 50 -1.58 8.52 6.74
CA GLN A 50 -0.76 7.88 7.78
C GLN A 50 -1.61 7.03 8.73
N ASP A 51 -2.77 7.55 9.14
CA ASP A 51 -3.71 6.80 9.97
C ASP A 51 -4.31 5.61 9.21
N ALA A 52 -4.61 5.79 7.91
CA ALA A 52 -5.07 4.70 7.05
C ALA A 52 -4.03 3.58 6.93
N ALA A 53 -2.75 3.93 6.76
CA ALA A 53 -1.67 2.95 6.73
C ALA A 53 -1.46 2.25 8.06
N ARG A 54 -1.55 2.97 9.18
CA ARG A 54 -1.48 2.38 10.53
C ARG A 54 -2.63 1.40 10.77
N ALA A 55 -3.85 1.76 10.38
CA ALA A 55 -5.00 0.87 10.49
C ALA A 55 -4.85 -0.37 9.59
N ALA A 56 -4.33 -0.21 8.37
CA ALA A 56 -4.03 -1.34 7.49
C ALA A 56 -2.91 -2.24 8.04
N GLU A 57 -1.84 -1.65 8.57
CA GLU A 57 -0.74 -2.37 9.24
C GLU A 57 -1.25 -3.20 10.42
N ALA A 58 -2.12 -2.64 11.26
CA ALA A 58 -2.69 -3.35 12.39
C ALA A 58 -3.48 -4.60 11.95
N LEU A 59 -4.20 -4.53 10.82
CA LEU A 59 -4.89 -5.69 10.25
C LEU A 59 -3.91 -6.72 9.68
N LEU A 60 -2.89 -6.27 8.94
CA LEU A 60 -1.84 -7.15 8.41
C LEU A 60 -1.11 -7.90 9.55
N ARG A 61 -0.80 -7.21 10.65
CA ARG A 61 -0.17 -7.80 11.85
C ARG A 61 -1.06 -8.85 12.51
N GLN A 62 -2.38 -8.68 12.44
CA GLN A 62 -3.37 -9.66 12.91
C GLN A 62 -3.54 -10.85 11.95
N GLY A 63 -2.82 -10.88 10.82
CA GLY A 63 -2.93 -11.95 9.83
C GLY A 63 -4.09 -11.77 8.84
N VAL A 64 -4.77 -10.62 8.86
CA VAL A 64 -5.75 -10.28 7.83
C VAL A 64 -5.01 -9.99 6.54
N ARG A 65 -5.29 -10.77 5.50
CA ARG A 65 -4.64 -10.65 4.19
C ARG A 65 -5.69 -10.36 3.15
N ASP A 66 -6.03 -9.08 2.99
CA ASP A 66 -6.98 -8.61 1.99
C ASP A 66 -6.30 -7.64 1.02
N VAL A 67 -6.52 -7.83 -0.28
CA VAL A 67 -5.89 -6.97 -1.32
C VAL A 67 -6.26 -5.49 -1.19
N ARG A 68 -7.39 -5.17 -0.54
CA ARG A 68 -7.84 -3.80 -0.28
C ARG A 68 -6.93 -3.05 0.70
N LEU A 69 -6.12 -3.76 1.49
CA LEU A 69 -5.14 -3.16 2.40
C LEU A 69 -3.89 -2.63 1.68
N LEU A 70 -3.56 -3.19 0.50
CA LEU A 70 -2.32 -2.86 -0.23
C LEU A 70 -2.21 -1.37 -0.52
N GLY A 71 -3.27 -0.75 -1.05
CA GLY A 71 -3.27 0.67 -1.43
C GLY A 71 -3.01 1.59 -0.23
N PRO A 72 -3.88 1.60 0.79
CA PRO A 72 -3.73 2.48 1.96
C PRO A 72 -2.40 2.29 2.69
N TYR A 73 -1.96 1.04 2.88
CA TYR A 73 -0.70 0.72 3.53
C TYR A 73 0.51 1.25 2.75
N LEU A 74 0.63 0.92 1.47
CA LEU A 74 1.77 1.33 0.63
C LEU A 74 1.77 2.84 0.37
N PHE A 75 0.61 3.46 0.21
CA PHE A 75 0.55 4.90 0.00
C PHE A 75 0.95 5.68 1.25
N GLY A 76 0.54 5.24 2.45
CA GLY A 76 0.98 5.90 3.68
C GLY A 76 2.49 5.77 3.91
N HIS A 77 3.14 4.69 3.47
CA HIS A 77 4.61 4.60 3.45
C HIS A 77 5.22 5.70 2.57
N PHE A 78 4.72 5.83 1.34
CA PHE A 78 5.17 6.87 0.41
C PHE A 78 4.96 8.29 0.96
N VAL A 79 3.81 8.57 1.58
CA VAL A 79 3.53 9.87 2.21
C VAL A 79 4.49 10.17 3.36
N THR A 80 4.91 9.14 4.11
CA THR A 80 5.77 9.27 5.29
C THR A 80 7.23 9.45 4.90
N ASP A 81 7.77 8.57 4.04
CA ASP A 81 9.21 8.49 3.77
C ASP A 81 9.60 8.94 2.35
N GLY A 82 8.63 9.32 1.53
CA GLY A 82 8.85 9.84 0.17
C GLY A 82 9.63 8.85 -0.70
N MET A 83 10.72 9.33 -1.30
CA MET A 83 11.54 8.52 -2.23
C MET A 83 12.20 7.31 -1.55
N LYS A 84 12.44 7.38 -0.22
CA LYS A 84 13.03 6.27 0.53
C LYS A 84 12.08 5.09 0.70
N ALA A 85 10.76 5.31 0.58
CA ALA A 85 9.76 4.25 0.63
C ALA A 85 9.78 3.36 -0.62
N LEU A 86 10.29 3.86 -1.75
CA LEU A 86 10.10 3.23 -3.07
C LEU A 86 10.65 1.79 -3.15
N PRO A 87 11.84 1.45 -2.62
CA PRO A 87 12.34 0.08 -2.67
C PRO A 87 11.39 -0.92 -1.99
N VAL A 88 10.99 -0.64 -0.75
CA VAL A 88 10.09 -1.51 0.03
C VAL A 88 8.71 -1.56 -0.61
N LEU A 89 8.20 -0.42 -1.11
CA LEU A 89 6.92 -0.36 -1.81
C LEU A 89 6.91 -1.27 -3.05
N PHE A 90 7.95 -1.19 -3.88
CA PHE A 90 8.05 -1.96 -5.11
C PHE A 90 8.24 -3.45 -4.82
N ARG A 91 9.08 -3.83 -3.85
CA ARG A 91 9.20 -5.25 -3.44
C ARG A 91 7.90 -5.78 -2.87
N SER A 92 7.28 -5.05 -1.94
CA SER A 92 6.00 -5.42 -1.33
C SER A 92 4.93 -5.64 -2.39
N LEU A 93 4.86 -4.75 -3.38
CA LEU A 93 3.91 -4.85 -4.46
C LEU A 93 4.20 -6.05 -5.36
N SER A 94 5.46 -6.24 -5.76
CA SER A 94 5.88 -7.39 -6.57
C SER A 94 5.53 -8.71 -5.88
N ARG A 95 5.97 -8.88 -4.62
CA ARG A 95 5.69 -10.08 -3.81
C ARG A 95 4.19 -10.30 -3.62
N SER A 96 3.43 -9.24 -3.35
CA SER A 96 1.97 -9.36 -3.13
C SER A 96 1.23 -9.88 -4.36
N LEU A 97 1.69 -9.50 -5.56
CA LEU A 97 1.06 -9.86 -6.83
C LEU A 97 1.58 -11.17 -7.42
N THR A 98 2.68 -11.71 -6.91
CA THR A 98 3.29 -12.94 -7.41
C THR A 98 3.31 -14.03 -6.34
N GLU A 99 4.22 -13.93 -5.37
CA GLU A 99 4.49 -14.96 -4.37
C GLU A 99 3.38 -15.11 -3.32
N ASN A 100 2.82 -13.98 -2.87
CA ASN A 100 1.84 -13.96 -1.78
C ASN A 100 0.39 -13.93 -2.28
N TRP A 101 0.17 -13.97 -3.60
CA TRP A 101 -1.15 -13.75 -4.20
C TRP A 101 -2.24 -14.68 -3.64
N ASP A 102 -1.93 -15.95 -3.44
CA ASP A 102 -2.89 -16.97 -3.01
C ASP A 102 -3.27 -16.85 -1.52
N PHE A 103 -2.47 -16.13 -0.74
CA PHE A 103 -2.77 -15.85 0.65
C PHE A 103 -3.69 -14.66 0.84
N PHE A 104 -3.89 -13.85 -0.20
CA PHE A 104 -4.81 -12.73 -0.16
C PHE A 104 -6.24 -13.16 -0.48
N GLY A 105 -7.18 -12.59 0.28
CA GLY A 105 -8.60 -12.51 -0.03
C GLY A 105 -9.00 -11.14 -0.62
N PRO A 106 -10.31 -10.95 -0.88
CA PRO A 106 -11.35 -11.98 -0.78
C PRO A 106 -11.19 -13.01 -1.92
N PRO A 107 -11.59 -14.28 -1.73
CA PRO A 107 -11.44 -15.31 -2.76
C PRO A 107 -12.35 -15.05 -3.98
N GLY A 108 -12.03 -15.72 -5.09
CA GLY A 108 -12.85 -15.69 -6.30
C GLY A 108 -12.73 -14.40 -7.13
N PRO A 109 -13.75 -14.06 -7.94
CA PRO A 109 -13.65 -13.02 -8.98
C PRO A 109 -13.55 -11.60 -8.43
N LYS A 110 -13.80 -11.39 -7.12
CA LYS A 110 -13.66 -10.08 -6.48
C LYS A 110 -12.19 -9.68 -6.26
N LYS A 111 -11.29 -10.63 -6.03
CA LYS A 111 -9.86 -10.33 -5.74
C LYS A 111 -9.20 -9.52 -6.86
N PRO A 112 -9.29 -9.94 -8.13
CA PRO A 112 -8.70 -9.18 -9.24
C PRO A 112 -9.32 -7.78 -9.39
N ILE A 113 -10.63 -7.64 -9.18
CA ILE A 113 -11.33 -6.35 -9.28
C ILE A 113 -10.84 -5.36 -8.20
N PHE A 114 -10.72 -5.83 -6.96
CA PHE A 114 -10.29 -5.00 -5.85
C PHE A 114 -8.82 -4.60 -5.96
N VAL A 115 -7.93 -5.54 -6.33
CA VAL A 115 -6.52 -5.20 -6.52
C VAL A 115 -6.36 -4.20 -7.67
N ASP A 116 -7.04 -4.41 -8.80
CA ASP A 116 -6.96 -3.54 -9.97
C ASP A 116 -7.45 -2.10 -9.67
N THR A 117 -8.56 -2.00 -8.91
CA THR A 117 -9.07 -0.72 -8.40
C THR A 117 -8.09 -0.06 -7.43
N GLY A 118 -7.56 -0.82 -6.47
CA GLY A 118 -6.61 -0.34 -5.47
C GLY A 118 -5.29 0.14 -6.07
N LEU A 119 -4.76 -0.59 -7.06
CA LEU A 119 -3.51 -0.23 -7.75
C LEU A 119 -3.67 1.00 -8.62
N ARG A 120 -4.78 1.12 -9.36
CA ARG A 120 -5.09 2.36 -10.09
C ARG A 120 -5.17 3.55 -9.16
N TRP A 121 -5.81 3.38 -8.00
CA TRP A 121 -5.87 4.44 -7.00
C TRP A 121 -4.47 4.79 -6.46
N LEU A 122 -3.68 3.80 -6.03
CA LEU A 122 -2.34 3.99 -5.48
C LEU A 122 -1.43 4.74 -6.47
N LEU A 123 -1.31 4.24 -7.70
CA LEU A 123 -0.46 4.83 -8.73
C LEU A 123 -0.93 6.24 -9.09
N LYS A 124 -2.25 6.46 -9.22
CA LYS A 124 -2.82 7.79 -9.47
C LYS A 124 -2.48 8.76 -8.34
N MET A 125 -2.57 8.34 -7.09
CA MET A 125 -2.29 9.20 -5.94
C MET A 125 -0.79 9.52 -5.82
N MET A 126 0.08 8.55 -6.06
CA MET A 126 1.53 8.77 -6.14
C MET A 126 1.87 9.76 -7.25
N SER A 127 1.36 9.56 -8.48
CA SER A 127 1.60 10.48 -9.60
C SER A 127 1.10 11.89 -9.29
N LYS A 128 -0.12 12.04 -8.75
CA LYS A 128 -0.65 13.35 -8.36
C LYS A 128 0.22 14.06 -7.32
N ASN A 129 0.71 13.33 -6.31
CA ASN A 129 1.55 13.89 -5.26
C ASN A 129 2.91 14.31 -5.82
N LEU A 130 3.52 13.46 -6.66
CA LEU A 130 4.74 13.74 -7.39
C LEU A 130 4.62 15.00 -8.26
N GLU A 131 3.58 15.07 -9.09
CA GLU A 131 3.30 16.20 -9.97
C GLU A 131 3.07 17.50 -9.20
N HIS A 132 2.28 17.44 -8.12
CA HIS A 132 1.97 18.59 -7.27
C HIS A 132 3.24 19.22 -6.70
N HIS A 133 4.05 18.44 -5.99
CA HIS A 133 5.28 18.94 -5.37
C HIS A 133 6.32 19.32 -6.43
N THR A 134 6.41 18.58 -7.54
CA THR A 134 7.29 18.94 -8.67
C THR A 134 6.93 20.30 -9.27
N ARG A 135 5.64 20.63 -9.37
CA ARG A 135 5.17 21.93 -9.85
C ARG A 135 5.46 23.06 -8.86
N LEU A 136 5.25 22.81 -7.56
CA LEU A 136 5.47 23.82 -6.53
C LEU A 136 6.95 24.06 -6.19
N LYS A 137 7.82 23.07 -6.45
CA LYS A 137 9.24 23.11 -6.07
C LYS A 137 9.45 23.39 -4.58
N ASP A 138 8.50 22.94 -3.77
CA ASP A 138 8.44 23.18 -2.33
C ASP A 138 9.47 22.34 -1.55
N ALA A 139 9.44 22.46 -0.22
CA ALA A 139 10.34 21.73 0.67
C ALA A 139 10.25 20.20 0.49
N GLN A 140 9.05 19.67 0.21
CA GLN A 140 8.86 18.25 -0.06
C GLN A 140 9.62 17.85 -1.33
N TRP A 141 9.44 18.58 -2.43
CA TRP A 141 10.18 18.33 -3.67
C TRP A 141 11.70 18.45 -3.48
N GLN A 142 12.17 19.49 -2.77
CA GLN A 142 13.59 19.65 -2.47
C GLN A 142 14.13 18.45 -1.67
N SER A 143 13.36 17.96 -0.69
CA SER A 143 13.73 16.77 0.08
C SER A 143 13.84 15.54 -0.80
N TRP A 144 12.98 15.38 -1.81
CA TRP A 144 13.03 14.27 -2.76
C TRP A 144 14.22 14.36 -3.72
N CYS A 145 14.62 15.56 -4.11
CA CYS A 145 15.81 15.79 -4.94
C CYS A 145 17.15 15.72 -4.19
N ALA A 146 17.14 15.51 -2.87
CA ALA A 146 18.36 15.37 -2.10
C ALA A 146 19.20 14.17 -2.60
N PRO A 147 20.55 14.28 -2.63
CA PRO A 147 21.42 13.24 -3.19
C PRO A 147 21.19 11.82 -2.64
N GLY A 148 20.80 11.70 -1.37
CA GLY A 148 20.55 10.42 -0.70
C GLY A 148 19.33 9.63 -1.21
N ASN A 149 18.50 10.19 -2.09
CA ASN A 149 17.33 9.49 -2.64
C ASN A 149 17.58 8.83 -3.98
N ARG A 150 18.72 9.10 -4.63
CA ARG A 150 19.02 8.54 -5.95
C ARG A 150 19.08 7.02 -5.93
N GLU A 151 19.82 6.45 -4.98
CA GLU A 151 19.98 5.00 -4.85
C GLU A 151 18.64 4.28 -4.58
N PRO A 152 17.79 4.71 -3.63
CA PRO A 152 16.44 4.15 -3.46
C PRO A 152 15.58 4.19 -4.73
N ILE A 153 15.65 5.28 -5.51
CA ILE A 153 14.91 5.40 -6.77
C ILE A 153 15.43 4.39 -7.80
N GLU A 154 16.75 4.30 -7.98
CA GLU A 154 17.38 3.38 -8.93
C GLU A 154 17.14 1.91 -8.55
N GLU A 155 17.12 1.58 -7.25
CA GLU A 155 16.71 0.28 -6.75
C GLU A 155 15.25 -0.04 -7.11
N ALA A 156 14.33 0.89 -6.83
CA ALA A 156 12.92 0.71 -7.15
C ALA A 156 12.69 0.48 -8.65
N LEU A 157 13.34 1.28 -9.50
CA LEU A 157 13.19 1.19 -10.96
C LEU A 157 13.67 -0.16 -11.53
N ARG A 158 14.67 -0.80 -10.93
CA ARG A 158 15.12 -2.16 -11.32
C ARG A 158 14.04 -3.22 -11.13
N MET A 159 13.03 -2.96 -10.29
CA MET A 159 11.88 -3.85 -10.05
C MET A 159 10.67 -3.50 -10.92
N GLY A 160 10.78 -2.47 -11.79
CA GLY A 160 9.68 -2.01 -12.64
C GLY A 160 9.16 -3.08 -13.58
N ASP A 161 10.04 -3.76 -14.32
CA ASP A 161 9.64 -4.77 -15.32
C ASP A 161 8.88 -5.96 -14.70
N PRO A 162 9.35 -6.59 -13.59
CA PRO A 162 8.58 -7.62 -12.89
C PRO A 162 7.19 -7.16 -12.44
N ILE A 163 7.06 -5.93 -11.95
CA ILE A 163 5.77 -5.38 -11.49
C ILE A 163 4.82 -5.15 -12.68
N ILE A 164 5.32 -4.59 -13.78
CA ILE A 164 4.55 -4.37 -15.01
C ILE A 164 4.07 -5.72 -15.59
N ALA A 165 4.93 -6.73 -15.57
CA ALA A 165 4.57 -8.09 -15.97
C ALA A 165 3.47 -8.67 -15.07
N ALA A 166 3.60 -8.52 -13.74
CA ALA A 166 2.59 -8.96 -12.78
C ALA A 166 1.24 -8.26 -13.00
N PHE A 167 1.23 -6.94 -13.24
CA PHE A 167 0.01 -6.21 -13.60
C PHE A 167 -0.64 -6.74 -14.87
N SER A 168 0.16 -7.06 -15.89
CA SER A 168 -0.34 -7.55 -17.18
C SER A 168 -0.92 -8.96 -17.10
N ALA A 169 -0.47 -9.75 -16.12
CA ALA A 169 -0.94 -11.10 -15.85
C ALA A 169 -2.20 -11.15 -14.99
N LEU A 170 -2.57 -10.04 -14.33
CA LEU A 170 -3.82 -9.98 -13.57
C LEU A 170 -5.01 -10.25 -14.52
N PRO A 171 -6.01 -11.03 -14.08
CA PRO A 171 -7.22 -11.25 -14.86
C PRO A 171 -7.79 -9.91 -15.28
N LYS A 172 -7.77 -9.64 -16.60
CA LYS A 172 -8.39 -8.43 -17.13
C LYS A 172 -9.86 -8.52 -16.79
N ASN A 173 -10.37 -7.50 -16.11
CA ASN A 173 -11.81 -7.34 -15.97
C ASN A 173 -12.36 -7.26 -17.40
N ALA A 174 -13.04 -8.31 -17.84
CA ALA A 174 -13.98 -8.17 -18.93
C ALA A 174 -15.01 -7.19 -18.39
N CYS A 175 -14.92 -5.92 -18.81
CA CYS A 175 -16.07 -5.04 -18.73
C CYS A 175 -17.21 -5.78 -19.47
N ALA A 176 -18.17 -6.29 -18.70
CA ALA A 176 -19.50 -6.62 -19.17
C ALA A 176 -20.42 -5.47 -18.78
#